data_AF-A0A535RVC2-F1
#
_entry.id   AF-A0A535RVC2-F1
#
_cell.length_a   1.000
_cell.length_b   1.000
_cell.length_c   1.000
_cell.angle_alpha   90.00
_cell.angle_beta   90.00
_cell.angle_gamma   90.00
#
_symmetry.space_group_name_H-M   'P 1'
#
loop_
_entity.id
_entity.type
_entity.pdbx_description
1 polymer ?
#
loop_
_entity_poly.entity_id
_entity_poly.type
_entity_poly.pdbx_seq_one_letter_code
_entity_poly.pdbx_strand_id
1 'polypeptide(L)'
;MPNKPTARLHRLDDTPREKMMERVERRFLSGERCTLAQVWLTRGAVVPSHTHDSEQISYVLVIPSRVAHAAEALEDTYDLDFFAPRRDDWISGDDAYLRGKTSARG
;
A
#
# COMPACT_ATOMS: atom_id res chain seq x y z
N MET A 1 34.70 -26.50 -12.48
CA MET A 1 33.43 -26.98 -11.89
C MET A 1 32.39 -25.89 -12.13
N PRO A 2 31.17 -26.18 -12.62
CA PRO A 2 30.16 -25.12 -12.73
C PRO A 2 29.78 -24.66 -11.31
N ASN A 3 29.72 -23.35 -11.12
CA ASN A 3 29.47 -22.71 -9.84
C ASN A 3 28.07 -23.10 -9.32
N LYS A 4 27.96 -23.55 -8.07
CA LYS A 4 26.67 -23.90 -7.46
C LYS A 4 25.85 -22.60 -7.34
N PRO A 5 24.59 -22.54 -7.80
CA PRO A 5 23.78 -21.33 -7.65
C PRO A 5 23.64 -20.99 -6.17
N THR A 6 24.03 -19.77 -5.78
CA THR A 6 23.85 -19.24 -4.42
C THR A 6 22.47 -18.59 -4.22
N ALA A 7 21.68 -18.48 -5.30
CA ALA A 7 20.33 -17.94 -5.27
C ALA A 7 19.30 -19.04 -4.94
N ARG A 8 18.35 -18.72 -4.07
CA ARG A 8 17.20 -19.56 -3.76
C ARG A 8 15.97 -19.01 -4.46
N LEU A 9 15.31 -19.85 -5.27
CA LEU A 9 14.01 -19.51 -5.85
C LEU A 9 12.92 -19.61 -4.78
N HIS A 10 12.10 -18.58 -4.67
CA HIS A 10 10.90 -18.57 -3.85
C HIS A 10 9.69 -18.29 -4.72
N ARG A 11 8.65 -19.11 -4.61
CA ARG A 11 7.32 -18.76 -5.09
C ARG A 11 6.62 -18.02 -3.96
N LEU A 12 6.20 -16.78 -4.20
CA LEU A 12 5.52 -15.98 -3.18
C LEU A 12 4.18 -16.61 -2.75
N ASP A 13 3.53 -17.36 -3.63
CA ASP A 13 2.30 -18.08 -3.31
C ASP A 13 2.48 -19.27 -2.37
N ASP A 14 3.70 -19.75 -2.21
CA ASP A 14 4.01 -20.85 -1.30
C ASP A 14 4.32 -20.32 0.11
N THR A 15 4.43 -19.00 0.33
CA THR A 15 4.64 -18.43 1.67
C THR A 15 3.31 -18.38 2.43
N PRO A 16 3.31 -18.79 3.72
CA PRO A 16 2.07 -18.89 4.49
C PRO A 16 1.44 -17.52 4.68
N ARG A 17 0.13 -17.45 4.47
CA ARG A 17 -0.67 -16.29 4.84
C ARG A 17 -1.01 -16.38 6.32
N GLU A 18 -0.40 -15.51 7.12
CA GLU A 18 -0.61 -15.43 8.55
C GLU A 18 -1.66 -14.37 8.90
N LYS A 19 -2.54 -14.69 9.85
CA LYS A 19 -3.45 -13.74 10.47
C LYS A 19 -2.71 -12.97 11.55
N MET A 20 -2.26 -11.76 11.22
CA MET A 20 -1.49 -10.90 12.13
C MET A 20 -2.41 -10.24 13.16
N MET A 21 -3.60 -9.82 12.73
CA MET A 21 -4.68 -9.31 13.58
C MET A 21 -6.03 -9.57 12.91
N GLU A 22 -7.13 -9.24 13.59
CA GLU A 22 -8.47 -9.64 13.16
C GLU A 22 -8.80 -9.30 11.70
N ARG A 23 -8.36 -8.14 11.21
CA ARG A 23 -8.65 -7.63 9.87
C ARG A 23 -7.43 -7.47 8.96
N VAL A 24 -6.25 -7.88 9.43
CA VAL A 24 -4.99 -7.77 8.68
C VAL A 24 -4.32 -9.12 8.63
N GLU A 25 -4.12 -9.59 7.41
CA GLU A 25 -3.36 -10.78 7.12
C GLU A 25 -2.15 -10.38 6.28
N ARG A 26 -1.07 -11.12 6.41
CA ARG A 26 0.11 -10.87 5.60
C ARG A 26 0.78 -12.17 5.22
N ARG A 27 1.64 -12.09 4.21
CA ARG A 27 2.71 -13.05 3.98
C ARG A 27 3.94 -12.25 3.63
N PHE A 28 5.11 -12.78 3.95
CA PHE A 28 6.35 -12.07 3.71
C PHE A 28 7.49 -13.03 3.37
N LEU A 29 8.52 -12.47 2.77
CA LEU A 29 9.78 -13.13 2.52
C LEU A 29 10.91 -12.17 2.92
N SER A 30 11.81 -12.63 3.77
CA SER A 30 13.00 -11.88 4.16
C SER A 30 14.24 -12.48 3.51
N GLY A 31 15.01 -11.63 2.84
CA GLY A 31 16.39 -11.92 2.49
C GLY A 31 17.35 -11.35 3.55
N GLU A 32 18.64 -11.28 3.21
CA GLU A 32 19.66 -10.76 4.12
C GLU A 32 19.50 -9.25 4.40
N ARG A 33 18.99 -8.47 3.43
CA ARG A 33 18.98 -7.01 3.48
C ARG A 33 17.60 -6.37 3.39
N CYS A 34 16.58 -7.11 2.98
CA CYS A 34 15.24 -6.56 2.78
C CYS A 34 14.17 -7.60 3.09
N THR A 35 12.98 -7.10 3.38
CA THR A 35 11.77 -7.90 3.51
C THR A 35 10.75 -7.42 2.50
N LEU A 36 10.18 -8.35 1.74
CA LEU A 36 9.00 -8.12 0.93
C LEU A 36 7.78 -8.63 1.70
N ALA A 37 6.76 -7.79 1.87
CA ALA A 37 5.49 -8.17 2.47
C ALA A 37 4.35 -7.94 1.48
N GLN A 38 3.41 -8.88 1.43
CA GLN A 38 2.10 -8.69 0.83
C GLN A 38 1.07 -8.70 1.95
N VAL A 39 0.25 -7.65 2.03
CA VAL A 39 -0.69 -7.41 3.13
C VAL A 39 -2.11 -7.34 2.59
N TRP A 40 -3.02 -8.04 3.24
CA TRP A 40 -4.46 -7.97 2.99
C TRP A 40 -5.13 -7.21 4.13
N LEU A 41 -5.72 -6.08 3.78
CA LEU A 41 -6.54 -5.26 4.67
C LEU A 41 -8.00 -5.52 4.34
N THR A 42 -8.73 -6.16 5.26
CA THR A 42 -10.18 -6.34 5.10
C THR A 42 -10.94 -5.08 5.54
N ARG A 43 -12.24 -5.00 5.24
CA ARG A 43 -13.07 -3.81 5.52
C ARG A 43 -12.91 -3.36 6.98
N GLY A 44 -12.51 -2.10 7.16
CA GLY A 44 -12.32 -1.48 8.46
C GLY A 44 -11.09 -2.00 9.21
N ALA A 45 -10.11 -2.57 8.50
CA ALA A 45 -8.76 -2.75 9.04
C ALA A 45 -8.16 -1.38 9.36
N VAL A 46 -7.51 -1.29 10.51
CA VAL A 46 -6.70 -0.14 10.91
C VAL A 46 -5.36 -0.70 11.31
N VAL A 47 -4.31 -0.26 10.62
CA VAL A 47 -2.93 -0.51 11.04
C VAL A 47 -2.57 0.65 11.97
N PRO A 48 -2.27 0.41 13.26
CA PRO A 48 -1.91 1.48 14.19
C PRO A 48 -0.71 2.28 13.70
N SER A 49 -0.63 3.56 14.03
CA SER A 49 0.58 4.34 13.78
C SER A 49 1.77 3.76 14.54
N HIS A 50 2.92 3.62 13.86
CA HIS A 50 4.16 3.06 14.41
C HIS A 50 5.35 3.47 13.53
N THR A 51 6.57 3.29 14.06
CA THR A 51 7.83 3.66 13.40
C THR A 51 8.81 2.48 13.38
N HIS A 52 9.76 2.52 12.45
CA HIS A 52 10.83 1.53 12.29
C HIS A 52 12.10 2.21 11.79
N ASP A 53 13.26 1.62 12.06
CA ASP A 53 14.54 2.09 11.49
C ASP A 53 14.64 1.85 9.97
N SER A 54 13.86 0.89 9.45
CA SER A 54 13.84 0.55 8.02
C SER A 54 12.97 1.51 7.23
N GLU A 55 13.48 1.98 6.08
CA GLU A 55 12.65 2.65 5.07
C GLU A 55 11.57 1.68 4.57
N GLN A 56 10.30 2.11 4.63
CA GLN A 56 9.16 1.32 4.15
C GLN A 56 8.62 1.94 2.86
N ILE A 57 8.59 1.14 1.79
CA ILE A 57 7.94 1.49 0.52
C ILE A 57 6.65 0.68 0.41
N SER A 58 5.51 1.35 0.27
CA SER A 58 4.20 0.71 0.13
C SER A 58 3.62 0.96 -1.26
N TYR A 59 3.09 -0.09 -1.87
CA TYR A 59 2.36 0.00 -3.13
C TYR A 59 0.97 -0.62 -2.95
N VAL A 60 -0.08 0.19 -3.04
CA VAL A 60 -1.46 -0.30 -2.93
C VAL A 60 -1.88 -0.86 -4.28
N LEU A 61 -1.91 -2.20 -4.39
CA LEU A 61 -2.15 -2.86 -5.68
C LEU A 61 -3.58 -2.65 -6.19
N VAL A 62 -4.58 -2.72 -5.31
CA VAL A 62 -5.99 -2.59 -5.67
C VAL A 62 -6.79 -1.99 -4.53
N ILE A 63 -7.42 -0.85 -4.80
CA ILE A 63 -8.63 -0.42 -4.10
C ILE A 63 -9.80 -0.67 -5.08
N PRO A 64 -10.83 -1.45 -4.72
CA PRO A 64 -11.90 -1.75 -5.67
C PRO A 64 -12.66 -0.49 -6.13
N SER A 65 -13.13 -0.51 -7.37
CA SER A 65 -13.92 0.60 -7.94
C SER A 65 -15.13 0.92 -7.07
N ARG A 66 -15.41 2.22 -6.89
CA ARG A 66 -16.53 2.76 -6.08
C ARG A 66 -16.50 2.38 -4.60
N VAL A 67 -15.34 2.01 -4.07
CA VAL A 67 -15.14 1.85 -2.63
C VAL A 67 -14.55 3.13 -2.05
N ALA A 68 -15.26 3.74 -1.11
CA ALA A 68 -14.73 4.85 -0.33
C ALA A 68 -13.46 4.39 0.42
N HIS A 69 -12.41 5.16 0.29
CA HIS A 69 -11.12 4.95 0.93
C HIS A 69 -10.54 6.30 1.34
N ALA A 70 -9.62 6.29 2.29
CA ALA A 70 -8.92 7.48 2.76
C ALA A 70 -7.49 7.08 3.15
N ALA A 71 -6.58 8.02 3.00
CA ALA A 71 -5.23 7.96 3.53
C ALA A 71 -4.97 9.23 4.35
N GLU A 72 -4.21 9.10 5.43
CA GLU A 72 -3.78 10.22 6.27
C GLU A 72 -2.25 10.21 6.31
N ALA A 73 -1.64 11.27 5.79
CA ALA A 73 -0.19 11.48 5.89
C ALA A 73 0.09 12.19 7.23
N LEU A 74 0.82 11.52 8.13
CA LEU A 74 1.20 12.09 9.44
C LEU A 74 2.44 13.01 9.34
N GLU A 75 3.21 12.89 8.27
CA GLU A 75 4.39 13.70 7.93
C GLU A 75 4.42 13.91 6.41
N ASP A 76 5.30 14.79 5.92
CA ASP A 76 5.48 15.03 4.49
C ASP A 76 5.78 13.71 3.76
N THR A 77 4.83 13.29 2.92
CA THR A 77 4.82 11.97 2.29
C THR A 77 4.74 12.12 0.78
N TYR A 78 5.58 11.38 0.05
CA TYR A 78 5.44 11.20 -1.39
C TYR A 78 4.60 9.95 -1.66
N ASP A 79 3.45 10.14 -2.32
CA ASP A 79 2.51 9.05 -2.64
C ASP A 79 2.37 8.88 -4.17
N LEU A 80 2.18 7.63 -4.60
CA LEU A 80 2.05 7.26 -6.02
C LEU A 80 0.85 6.33 -6.23
N ASP A 81 -0.19 6.87 -6.85
CA ASP A 81 -1.38 6.13 -7.24
C ASP A 81 -1.41 5.76 -8.73
N PHE A 82 -2.10 4.65 -9.04
CA PHE A 82 -2.44 4.25 -10.40
C PHE A 82 -3.95 4.02 -10.52
N PHE A 83 -4.61 4.72 -11.44
CA PHE A 83 -6.06 4.64 -11.66
C PHE A 83 -6.39 4.00 -13.01
N ALA A 84 -7.27 3.00 -12.99
CA ALA A 84 -7.88 2.40 -14.18
C ALA A 84 -9.39 2.16 -13.94
N PRO A 85 -10.30 2.75 -14.74
CA PRO A 85 -10.05 3.66 -15.87
C PRO A 85 -9.43 5.00 -15.46
N ARG A 86 -8.96 5.79 -16.44
CA ARG A 86 -8.33 7.09 -16.18
C ARG A 86 -9.30 8.06 -15.46
N ARG A 87 -8.74 8.98 -14.69
CA ARG A 87 -9.47 10.02 -13.96
C ARG A 87 -9.91 11.16 -14.89
N ASP A 88 -10.95 10.92 -15.68
CA ASP A 88 -11.53 11.94 -16.56
C ASP A 88 -11.99 13.17 -15.76
N ASP A 89 -12.49 12.98 -14.54
CA ASP A 89 -12.88 14.07 -13.62
C ASP A 89 -11.68 14.95 -13.21
N TRP A 90 -10.48 14.39 -13.09
CA TRP A 90 -9.26 15.18 -12.84
C TRP A 90 -8.84 15.96 -14.09
N ILE A 91 -9.00 15.35 -15.26
CA ILE A 91 -8.64 15.97 -16.54
C ILE A 91 -9.60 17.14 -16.86
N SER A 92 -10.89 16.99 -16.58
CA SER A 92 -11.90 18.04 -16.78
C SER A 92 -11.96 19.07 -15.66
N GLY A 93 -11.41 18.77 -14.48
CA GLY A 93 -11.48 19.62 -13.28
C GLY A 93 -12.78 19.45 -12.47
N ASP A 94 -13.55 18.39 -12.71
CA ASP A 94 -14.81 18.06 -12.01
C ASP A 94 -14.58 17.31 -10.68
N ASP A 95 -13.46 17.58 -10.01
CA ASP A 95 -13.00 16.92 -8.79
C ASP A 95 -13.16 17.79 -7.54
N ALA A 96 -14.17 18.68 -7.53
CA ALA A 96 -14.42 19.64 -6.45
C ALA A 96 -14.57 19.00 -5.06
N TYR A 97 -14.98 17.73 -5.00
CA TYR A 97 -15.08 16.97 -3.74
C TYR A 97 -13.72 16.71 -3.06
N LEU A 98 -12.60 16.76 -3.80
CA LEU A 98 -11.24 16.60 -3.26
C LEU A 98 -10.62 17.92 -2.80
N ARG A 99 -11.11 19.05 -3.29
CA ARG A 99 -10.44 20.35 -3.13
C ARG A 99 -10.75 21.04 -1.79
N GLY A 100 -11.65 20.46 -1.00
CA GLY A 100 -12.15 21.06 0.24
C GLY A 100 -12.97 22.32 -0.02
N LYS A 101 -13.83 22.70 0.92
CA LYS A 101 -14.39 24.06 0.93
C LYS A 101 -13.24 24.98 1.33
N THR A 102 -12.75 25.81 0.42
CA THR A 102 -11.88 26.92 0.80
C THR A 102 -12.59 27.71 1.89
N SER A 103 -12.12 27.65 3.14
CA SER A 103 -12.55 28.61 4.15
C SER A 103 -12.04 29.96 3.65
N ALA A 104 -12.93 30.75 3.05
CA ALA A 104 -12.64 32.13 2.73
C ALA A 104 -12.21 32.81 4.03
N ARG A 105 -10.92 33.09 4.15
CA ARG A 105 -10.43 34.06 5.13
C ARG A 105 -10.95 35.41 4.65
N GLY A 106 -11.98 35.90 5.34
CA GLY A 106 -12.29 37.32 5.35
C GLY A 106 -11.26 38.10 6.15
#